data_AF-A0A7S0T2U1-F1
#
_entry.id   AF-A0A7S0T2U1-F1
#
_cell.length_a   1.000
_cell.length_b   1.000
_cell.length_c   1.000
_cell.angle_alpha   90.00
_cell.angle_beta   90.00
_cell.angle_gamma   90.00
#
_symmetry.space_group_name_H-M   'P 1'
#
loop_
_entity.id
_entity.type
_entity.pdbx_description
1 polymer ?
#
loop_
_entity_poly.entity_id
_entity_poly.type
_entity_poly.pdbx_seq_one_letter_code
_entity_poly.pdbx_strand_id
1 'polypeptide(L)'
;MVMSLPALPFTLASPALGLLLVFRTNASYARWVEVRVAWGRVVSHCQNVLRQSSLWLNDIDAGERRDVLHQLRGRVWALLRSLASHLSGPEEEVKFARELRVRLGEVNALRLLTAPNRPLQALADLSYTVNALPVDEKRRVEMDKSIVLLNDALETCERIFASPVPLVYTRHTARFLSCWMLLLPLALWETFAEAVHVDRYSESDWLR
;
A
#
# COMPACT_ATOMS: atom_id res chain seq x y z
N MET A 1 -38.23 31.73 12.76
CA MET A 1 -38.22 30.66 13.76
C MET A 1 -37.03 29.78 13.45
N VAL A 2 -35.89 30.01 14.12
CA VAL A 2 -34.70 29.16 13.90
C VAL A 2 -34.95 27.86 14.65
N MET A 3 -34.86 26.71 13.98
CA MET A 3 -34.94 25.41 14.64
C MET A 3 -33.62 25.16 15.36
N SER A 4 -33.61 25.23 16.69
CA SER A 4 -32.50 24.79 17.54
C SER A 4 -32.66 23.32 17.92
N LEU A 5 -31.54 22.61 18.06
CA LEU A 5 -31.51 21.24 18.57
C LEU A 5 -30.91 21.23 19.98
N PRO A 6 -31.33 20.33 20.88
CA PRO A 6 -30.72 20.22 22.20
C PRO A 6 -29.24 19.79 22.08
N ALA A 7 -28.35 20.41 22.85
CA ALA A 7 -26.91 20.10 22.83
C ALA A 7 -26.54 18.78 23.53
N LEU A 8 -27.36 18.31 24.46
CA LEU A 8 -27.09 17.11 25.29
C LEU A 8 -26.74 15.85 24.47
N PRO A 9 -27.48 15.46 23.41
CA PRO A 9 -27.12 14.32 22.58
C PRO A 9 -25.74 14.43 21.93
N PHE A 10 -25.31 15.64 21.54
CA PHE A 10 -24.01 15.87 20.91
C PHE A 10 -22.87 15.69 21.92
N THR A 11 -23.04 16.20 23.13
CA THR A 11 -22.06 16.04 24.23
C THR A 11 -21.89 14.58 24.61
N LEU A 12 -22.98 13.82 24.71
CA LEU A 12 -22.93 12.38 25.02
C LEU A 12 -22.37 11.55 23.86
N ALA A 13 -22.68 11.92 22.62
CA ALA A 13 -22.19 11.23 21.42
C ALA A 13 -20.70 11.50 21.11
N SER A 14 -20.18 12.66 21.51
CA SER A 14 -18.80 13.10 21.22
C SER A 14 -17.71 12.07 21.60
N PRO A 15 -17.64 11.55 22.84
CA PRO A 15 -16.62 10.56 23.21
C PRO A 15 -16.75 9.25 22.41
N ALA A 16 -17.98 8.80 22.13
CA ALA A 16 -18.21 7.61 21.31
C ALA A 16 -17.74 7.82 19.87
N LEU A 17 -18.04 8.99 19.27
CA LEU A 17 -17.56 9.36 17.94
C LEU A 17 -16.03 9.44 17.91
N GLY A 18 -15.40 10.07 18.91
CA GLY A 18 -13.95 10.15 19.04
C GLY A 18 -13.30 8.76 19.09
N LEU A 19 -13.85 7.85 19.89
CA LEU A 19 -13.35 6.48 20.00
C LEU A 19 -13.49 5.69 18.68
N LEU A 20 -14.63 5.81 18.00
CA LEU A 20 -14.84 5.20 16.68
C LEU A 20 -13.83 5.69 15.63
N LEU A 21 -13.48 6.97 15.66
CA LEU A 21 -12.47 7.54 14.77
C LEU A 21 -11.07 7.03 15.11
N VAL A 22 -10.70 6.98 16.39
CA VAL A 22 -9.39 6.45 16.82
C VAL A 22 -9.22 5.00 16.39
N PHE A 23 -10.20 4.13 16.63
CA PHE A 23 -10.11 2.73 16.22
C PHE A 23 -9.99 2.56 14.70
N ARG A 24 -10.76 3.34 13.93
CA ARG A 24 -10.66 3.32 12.46
C ARG A 24 -9.29 3.78 11.97
N THR A 25 -8.78 4.87 12.52
CA THR A 25 -7.48 5.43 12.15
C THR A 25 -6.36 4.46 12.51
N ASN A 26 -6.39 3.88 13.70
CA ASN A 26 -5.41 2.88 14.13
C ASN A 26 -5.41 1.63 13.24
N ALA A 27 -6.58 1.09 12.90
CA ALA A 27 -6.69 -0.06 12.00
C ALA A 27 -6.15 0.25 10.60
N SER A 28 -6.45 1.45 10.07
CA SER A 28 -5.95 1.90 8.77
C SER A 28 -4.44 2.12 8.79
N TYR A 29 -3.92 2.69 9.88
CA TYR A 29 -2.50 2.93 10.07
C TYR A 29 -1.71 1.63 10.20
N ALA A 30 -2.19 0.67 10.99
CA ALA A 30 -1.56 -0.64 11.12
C ALA A 30 -1.41 -1.34 9.75
N ARG A 31 -2.47 -1.32 8.94
CA ARG A 31 -2.44 -1.85 7.57
C ARG A 31 -1.44 -1.11 6.67
N TRP A 32 -1.37 0.21 6.76
CA TRP A 32 -0.40 1.01 5.99
C TRP A 32 1.05 0.68 6.38
N VAL A 33 1.35 0.57 7.68
CA VAL A 33 2.68 0.19 8.17
C VAL A 33 3.05 -1.23 7.69
N GLU A 34 2.12 -2.18 7.80
CA GLU A 34 2.35 -3.56 7.37
C GLU A 34 2.73 -3.64 5.88
N VAL A 35 2.03 -2.90 5.01
CA VAL A 35 2.37 -2.81 3.57
C VAL A 35 3.75 -2.21 3.36
N ARG A 36 4.09 -1.13 4.07
CA ARG A 36 5.40 -0.48 3.94
C ARG A 36 6.55 -1.41 4.32
N VAL A 37 6.36 -2.19 5.38
CA VAL A 37 7.33 -3.20 5.82
C VAL A 37 7.43 -4.33 4.79
N ALA A 38 6.30 -4.86 4.31
CA ALA A 38 6.28 -5.92 3.30
C ALA A 38 6.96 -5.48 1.99
N TRP A 39 6.64 -4.29 1.48
CA TRP A 39 7.29 -3.71 0.31
C TRP A 39 8.80 -3.50 0.51
N GLY A 40 9.21 -3.07 1.70
CA GLY A 40 10.62 -2.97 2.08
C GLY A 40 11.34 -4.32 2.01
N ARG A 41 10.69 -5.41 2.46
CA ARG A 41 11.21 -6.78 2.33
C ARG A 41 11.33 -7.21 0.87
N VAL A 42 10.32 -6.95 0.04
CA VAL A 42 10.36 -7.24 -1.41
C VAL A 42 11.60 -6.60 -2.05
N VAL A 43 11.83 -5.30 -1.82
CA VAL A 43 12.99 -4.58 -2.37
C VAL A 43 14.31 -5.14 -1.83
N SER A 44 14.39 -5.39 -0.51
CA SER A 44 15.58 -5.92 0.14
C SER A 44 15.99 -7.28 -0.44
N HIS A 45 15.05 -8.22 -0.59
CA HIS A 45 15.35 -9.54 -1.13
C HIS A 45 15.68 -9.51 -2.64
N CYS A 46 15.02 -8.64 -3.43
CA CYS A 46 15.43 -8.39 -4.81
C CYS A 46 16.88 -7.89 -4.91
N GLN A 47 17.28 -6.96 -4.04
CA GLN A 47 18.65 -6.45 -3.98
C GLN A 47 19.65 -7.53 -3.53
N ASN A 48 19.28 -8.38 -2.58
CA ASN A 48 20.13 -9.50 -2.14
C ASN A 48 20.40 -10.47 -3.29
N VAL A 49 19.37 -10.85 -4.07
CA VAL A 49 19.52 -11.71 -5.25
C VAL A 49 20.46 -11.08 -6.28
N LEU A 50 20.29 -9.78 -6.58
CA LEU A 50 21.15 -9.05 -7.52
C LEU A 50 22.60 -8.91 -7.01
N ARG A 51 22.79 -8.61 -5.73
CA ARG A 51 24.10 -8.49 -5.08
C ARG A 51 24.85 -9.83 -5.11
N GLN A 52 24.19 -10.90 -4.69
CA GLN A 52 24.73 -12.27 -4.69
C GLN A 52 25.11 -12.69 -6.11
N SER A 53 24.23 -12.48 -7.09
CA SER A 53 24.53 -12.78 -8.50
C SER A 53 25.75 -12.00 -9.01
N SER A 54 25.86 -10.72 -8.66
CA SER A 54 26.99 -9.89 -9.11
C SER A 54 28.32 -10.30 -8.47
N LEU A 55 28.30 -10.85 -7.25
CA LEU A 55 29.48 -11.28 -6.52
C LEU A 55 29.93 -12.70 -6.89
N TRP A 56 28.99 -13.60 -7.16
CA TRP A 56 29.26 -15.03 -7.31
C TRP A 56 29.49 -15.49 -8.75
N LEU A 57 29.27 -14.60 -9.73
CA LEU A 57 29.54 -14.83 -11.15
C LEU A 57 30.90 -14.26 -11.59
N ASN A 58 31.87 -14.12 -10.68
CA ASN A 58 33.18 -13.57 -11.02
C ASN A 58 34.07 -14.53 -11.82
N ASP A 59 33.77 -15.83 -11.76
CA ASP A 59 34.60 -16.90 -12.33
C ASP A 59 34.26 -17.21 -13.80
N ILE A 60 33.22 -16.58 -14.36
CA ILE A 60 32.78 -16.75 -15.76
C ILE A 60 33.27 -15.60 -16.66
N ASP A 61 33.18 -15.81 -17.97
CA ASP A 61 33.55 -14.81 -18.96
C ASP A 61 32.81 -13.47 -18.75
N ALA A 62 33.48 -12.36 -19.03
CA ALA A 62 32.93 -11.03 -18.79
C ALA A 62 31.71 -10.70 -19.68
N GLY A 63 31.65 -11.26 -20.89
CA GLY A 63 30.50 -11.17 -21.79
C GLY A 63 29.32 -11.98 -21.25
N GLU A 64 29.55 -13.25 -20.93
CA GLU A 64 28.54 -14.14 -20.35
C GLU A 64 27.96 -13.56 -19.04
N ARG A 65 28.83 -13.06 -18.16
CA ARG A 65 28.42 -12.38 -16.91
C ARG A 65 27.50 -11.21 -17.16
N ARG A 66 27.81 -10.39 -18.17
CA ARG A 66 27.01 -9.20 -18.51
C ARG A 66 25.60 -9.61 -18.94
N ASP A 67 25.51 -10.63 -19.79
CA ASP A 67 24.23 -11.09 -20.34
C ASP A 67 23.35 -11.72 -19.27
N VAL A 68 23.93 -12.58 -18.43
CA VAL A 68 23.23 -13.21 -17.29
C VAL A 68 22.73 -12.15 -16.30
N LEU A 69 23.55 -11.18 -15.93
CA LEU A 69 23.14 -10.10 -15.02
C LEU A 69 22.08 -9.20 -15.66
N HIS A 70 22.13 -8.96 -16.98
CA HIS A 70 21.10 -8.22 -17.69
C HIS A 70 19.75 -8.95 -17.65
N GLN A 71 19.74 -10.27 -17.90
CA GLN A 71 18.54 -11.09 -17.80
C GLN A 71 17.97 -11.08 -16.38
N LEU A 72 18.81 -11.26 -15.36
CA LEU A 72 18.39 -11.27 -13.96
C LEU A 72 17.78 -9.94 -13.52
N ARG A 73 18.37 -8.80 -13.93
CA ARG A 73 17.80 -7.46 -13.73
C ARG A 73 16.45 -7.32 -14.41
N GLY A 74 16.29 -7.86 -15.62
CA GLY A 74 15.02 -7.92 -16.34
C GLY A 74 13.95 -8.68 -15.54
N ARG A 75 14.28 -9.85 -15.00
CA ARG A 75 13.36 -10.66 -14.18
C ARG A 75 12.98 -9.99 -12.86
N VAL A 76 13.95 -9.41 -12.14
CA VAL A 76 13.68 -8.65 -10.91
C VAL A 76 12.81 -7.43 -11.18
N TRP A 77 13.08 -6.68 -12.26
CA TRP A 77 12.25 -5.56 -12.66
C TRP A 77 10.82 -6.01 -13.01
N ALA A 78 10.68 -7.11 -13.76
CA ALA A 78 9.39 -7.64 -14.15
C ALA A 78 8.57 -8.09 -12.94
N LEU A 79 9.20 -8.69 -11.93
CA LEU A 79 8.55 -9.05 -10.67
C LEU A 79 8.01 -7.83 -9.94
N LEU A 80 8.87 -6.82 -9.70
CA LEU A 80 8.47 -5.59 -9.01
C LEU A 80 7.33 -4.87 -9.74
N ARG A 81 7.39 -4.82 -11.07
CA ARG A 81 6.36 -4.17 -11.89
C ARG A 81 5.08 -4.98 -11.98
N SER A 82 5.17 -6.31 -12.03
CA SER A 82 3.99 -7.19 -11.98
C SER A 82 3.25 -7.02 -10.67
N LEU A 83 3.97 -6.99 -9.54
CA LEU A 83 3.37 -6.72 -8.23
C LEU A 83 2.73 -5.32 -8.18
N ALA A 84 3.45 -4.28 -8.62
CA ALA A 84 2.92 -2.93 -8.63
C ALA A 84 1.66 -2.81 -9.50
N SER A 85 1.67 -3.37 -10.71
CA SER A 85 0.52 -3.35 -11.63
C SER A 85 -0.66 -4.13 -11.07
N HIS A 86 -0.41 -5.31 -10.50
CA HIS A 86 -1.44 -6.17 -9.92
C HIS A 86 -2.19 -5.50 -8.77
N LEU A 87 -1.51 -4.64 -8.01
CA LEU A 87 -2.09 -3.89 -6.89
C LEU A 87 -2.60 -2.49 -7.30
N SER A 88 -2.52 -2.15 -8.58
CA SER A 88 -2.91 -0.86 -9.16
C SER A 88 -4.19 -0.96 -9.99
N GLY A 89 -4.65 0.18 -10.53
CA GLY A 89 -5.84 0.24 -11.38
C GLY A 89 -5.58 -0.13 -12.86
N PRO A 90 -6.65 -0.20 -13.68
CA PRO A 90 -6.59 -0.67 -15.08
C PRO A 90 -5.66 0.14 -15.99
N GLU A 91 -5.48 1.43 -15.72
CA GLU A 91 -4.60 2.31 -16.50
C GLU A 91 -3.13 1.88 -16.42
N GLU A 92 -2.70 1.40 -15.26
CA GLU A 92 -1.33 0.94 -15.04
C GLU A 92 -1.04 -0.35 -15.81
N GLU A 93 -2.04 -1.20 -16.01
CA GLU A 93 -1.91 -2.49 -16.72
C GLU A 93 -1.52 -2.30 -18.19
N VAL A 94 -2.12 -1.30 -18.88
CA VAL A 94 -1.80 -1.00 -20.28
C VAL A 94 -0.35 -0.52 -20.41
N LYS A 95 0.09 0.34 -19.49
CA LYS A 95 1.46 0.84 -19.44
C LYS A 95 2.45 -0.29 -19.14
N PHE A 96 2.16 -1.10 -18.13
CA PHE A 96 2.95 -2.26 -17.75
C PHE A 96 3.13 -3.23 -18.92
N ALA A 97 2.06 -3.58 -19.63
CA ALA A 97 2.10 -4.49 -20.76
C ALA A 97 2.98 -3.98 -21.92
N ARG A 98 3.06 -2.65 -22.13
CA ARG A 98 3.96 -2.04 -23.11
C ARG A 98 5.42 -2.12 -22.66
N GLU A 99 5.69 -1.70 -21.43
CA GLU A 99 7.05 -1.70 -20.86
C GLU A 99 7.64 -3.11 -20.81
N LEU A 100 6.81 -4.11 -20.49
CA LEU A 100 7.21 -5.50 -20.38
C LEU A 100 7.68 -6.08 -21.73
N ARG A 101 6.95 -5.80 -22.81
CA ARG A 101 7.32 -6.22 -24.18
C ARG A 101 8.67 -5.66 -24.61
N VAL A 102 8.89 -4.38 -24.32
CA VAL A 102 10.17 -3.69 -24.65
C VAL A 102 11.32 -4.32 -23.86
N ARG A 103 11.12 -4.66 -22.59
CA ARG A 103 12.21 -5.11 -21.71
C ARG A 103 12.52 -6.60 -21.78
N LEU A 104 11.53 -7.47 -21.99
CA LEU A 104 11.70 -8.93 -22.01
C LEU A 104 11.53 -9.58 -23.40
N GLY A 105 11.09 -8.82 -24.39
CA GLY A 105 10.64 -9.34 -25.68
C GLY A 105 9.23 -9.93 -25.64
N GLU A 106 8.62 -10.09 -26.81
CA GLU A 106 7.20 -10.44 -26.94
C GLU A 106 6.85 -11.78 -26.28
N VAL A 107 7.69 -12.81 -26.47
CA VAL A 107 7.43 -14.17 -25.96
C VAL A 107 7.37 -14.21 -24.44
N ASN A 108 8.38 -13.65 -23.77
CA ASN A 108 8.44 -13.61 -22.31
C ASN A 108 7.35 -12.70 -21.74
N ALA A 109 7.08 -11.57 -22.40
CA ALA A 109 6.03 -10.65 -21.97
C ALA A 109 4.64 -11.30 -22.05
N LEU A 110 4.33 -11.99 -23.15
CA LEU A 110 3.05 -12.66 -23.33
C LEU A 110 2.84 -13.77 -22.30
N ARG A 111 3.88 -14.56 -22.00
CA ARG A 111 3.84 -15.59 -20.95
C ARG A 111 3.43 -15.00 -19.60
N LEU A 112 3.98 -13.84 -19.25
CA LEU A 112 3.66 -13.18 -17.99
C LEU A 112 2.29 -12.49 -18.00
N LEU A 113 1.90 -11.86 -19.11
CA LEU A 113 0.62 -11.15 -19.23
C LEU A 113 -0.59 -12.10 -19.21
N THR A 114 -0.42 -13.31 -19.71
CA THR A 114 -1.46 -14.35 -19.76
C THR A 114 -1.53 -15.17 -18.47
N ALA A 115 -0.59 -15.02 -17.54
CA ALA A 115 -0.58 -15.77 -16.30
C ALA A 115 -1.74 -15.34 -15.37
N PRO A 116 -2.38 -16.29 -14.65
CA PRO A 116 -3.47 -16.00 -13.73
C PRO A 116 -2.99 -15.19 -12.51
N ASN A 117 -1.83 -15.55 -11.95
CA ASN A 117 -1.11 -14.75 -10.95
C ASN A 117 0.22 -14.31 -11.56
N ARG A 118 0.27 -13.06 -12.04
CA ARG A 118 1.45 -12.49 -12.70
C ARG A 118 2.63 -12.30 -11.74
N PRO A 119 2.47 -11.73 -10.52
CA PRO A 119 3.54 -11.68 -9.54
C PRO A 119 4.19 -13.04 -9.29
N LEU A 120 3.38 -14.08 -9.09
CA LEU A 120 3.87 -15.44 -8.87
C LEU A 120 4.59 -16.01 -10.11
N GLN A 121 4.06 -15.78 -11.32
CA GLN A 121 4.75 -16.18 -12.55
C GLN A 121 6.09 -15.45 -12.73
N ALA A 122 6.17 -14.15 -12.41
CA ALA A 122 7.41 -13.40 -12.47
C ALA A 122 8.43 -13.90 -11.43
N LEU A 123 7.96 -14.32 -10.25
CA LEU A 123 8.80 -14.96 -9.24
C LEU A 123 9.34 -16.30 -9.76
N ALA A 124 8.49 -17.15 -10.34
CA ALA A 124 8.90 -18.41 -10.94
C ALA A 124 9.95 -18.21 -12.06
N ASP A 125 9.77 -17.19 -12.90
CA ASP A 125 10.73 -16.81 -13.93
C ASP A 125 12.09 -16.36 -13.35
N LEU A 126 12.07 -15.62 -12.23
CA LEU A 126 13.27 -15.26 -11.49
C LEU A 126 13.95 -16.50 -10.90
N SER A 127 13.19 -17.38 -10.25
CA SER A 127 13.69 -18.64 -9.69
C SER A 127 14.33 -19.53 -10.74
N TYR A 128 13.70 -19.65 -11.92
CA TYR A 128 14.28 -20.39 -13.04
C TYR A 128 15.62 -19.80 -13.49
N THR A 129 15.70 -18.46 -13.55
CA THR A 129 16.93 -17.77 -13.97
C THR A 129 18.04 -17.92 -12.92
N VAL A 130 17.71 -17.81 -11.63
CA VAL A 130 18.64 -18.06 -10.51
C VAL A 130 19.11 -19.52 -10.51
N ASN A 131 18.21 -20.47 -10.75
CA ASN A 131 18.53 -21.89 -10.82
C ASN A 131 19.32 -22.26 -12.09
N ALA A 132 19.40 -21.39 -13.09
CA ALA A 132 20.25 -21.59 -14.27
C ALA A 132 21.65 -20.98 -14.11
N LEU A 133 21.93 -20.25 -13.01
CA LEU A 133 23.22 -19.60 -12.83
C LEU A 133 24.37 -20.61 -12.69
N PRO A 134 25.55 -20.32 -13.26
CA PRO A 134 26.76 -21.14 -13.11
C PRO A 134 27.43 -20.88 -11.74
N VAL A 135 26.72 -21.20 -10.65
CA VAL A 135 27.21 -21.10 -9.26
C VAL A 135 27.19 -22.47 -8.58
N ASP A 136 28.00 -22.67 -7.55
CA ASP A 136 27.94 -23.91 -6.78
C ASP A 136 26.59 -24.06 -6.04
N GLU A 137 26.28 -25.30 -5.65
CA GLU A 137 25.01 -25.64 -4.99
C GLU A 137 24.80 -24.87 -3.68
N LYS A 138 25.85 -24.65 -2.87
CA LYS A 138 25.72 -23.93 -1.60
C LYS A 138 25.34 -22.48 -1.85
N ARG A 139 26.00 -21.81 -2.78
CA ARG A 139 25.64 -20.44 -3.21
C ARG A 139 24.20 -20.40 -3.74
N ARG A 140 23.80 -21.36 -4.56
CA ARG A 140 22.44 -21.46 -5.11
C ARG A 140 21.38 -21.57 -4.01
N VAL A 141 21.61 -22.41 -3.00
CA VAL A 141 20.74 -22.55 -1.83
C VAL A 141 20.63 -21.23 -1.05
N GLU A 142 21.72 -20.48 -0.89
CA GLU A 142 21.66 -19.15 -0.24
C GLU A 142 20.88 -18.10 -1.06
N MET A 143 20.88 -18.20 -2.39
CA MET A 143 20.03 -17.35 -3.24
C MET A 143 18.55 -17.74 -3.12
N ASP A 144 18.26 -19.05 -3.10
CA ASP A 144 16.90 -19.56 -3.00
C ASP A 144 16.22 -19.14 -1.69
N LYS A 145 16.97 -19.08 -0.58
CA LYS A 145 16.46 -18.47 0.67
C LYS A 145 15.92 -17.04 0.47
N SER A 146 16.60 -16.24 -0.37
CA SER A 146 16.11 -14.89 -0.68
C SER A 146 14.84 -14.91 -1.53
N ILE A 147 14.68 -15.92 -2.40
CA ILE A 147 13.48 -16.13 -3.21
C ILE A 147 12.29 -16.56 -2.33
N VAL A 148 12.51 -17.46 -1.37
CA VAL A 148 11.48 -17.87 -0.40
C VAL A 148 10.98 -16.66 0.40
N LEU A 149 11.89 -15.85 0.95
CA LEU A 149 11.50 -14.65 1.70
C LEU A 149 10.83 -13.59 0.81
N LEU A 150 11.16 -13.57 -0.49
CA LEU A 150 10.49 -12.73 -1.47
C LEU A 150 9.05 -13.21 -1.72
N ASN A 151 8.82 -14.52 -1.81
CA ASN A 151 7.49 -15.12 -1.90
C ASN A 151 6.62 -14.72 -0.70
N ASP A 152 7.12 -14.90 0.52
CA ASP A 152 6.38 -14.55 1.74
C ASP A 152 5.98 -13.07 1.78
N ALA A 153 6.86 -12.19 1.29
CA ALA A 153 6.59 -10.76 1.20
C ALA A 153 5.55 -10.42 0.12
N LEU A 154 5.54 -11.14 -1.01
CA LEU A 154 4.52 -11.02 -2.07
C LEU A 154 3.14 -11.43 -1.56
N GLU A 155 3.06 -12.60 -0.92
CA GLU A 155 1.82 -13.11 -0.32
C GLU A 155 1.27 -12.15 0.75
N THR A 156 2.16 -11.55 1.55
CA THR A 156 1.78 -10.52 2.52
C THR A 156 1.13 -9.31 1.83
N CYS A 157 1.72 -8.82 0.72
CA CYS A 157 1.14 -7.72 -0.05
C CYS A 157 -0.24 -8.09 -0.63
N GLU A 158 -0.38 -9.28 -1.21
CA GLU A 158 -1.65 -9.76 -1.76
C GLU A 158 -2.74 -9.90 -0.68
N ARG A 159 -2.39 -10.48 0.48
CA ARG A 159 -3.32 -10.62 1.62
C ARG A 159 -3.83 -9.27 2.10
N ILE A 160 -2.95 -8.28 2.25
CA ILE A 160 -3.34 -6.94 2.70
C ILE A 160 -4.21 -6.22 1.66
N PHE A 161 -3.94 -6.45 0.37
CA PHE A 161 -4.77 -5.90 -0.70
C PHE A 161 -6.16 -6.53 -0.72
N ALA A 162 -6.24 -7.86 -0.66
CA ALA A 162 -7.49 -8.63 -0.68
C ALA A 162 -8.34 -8.46 0.59
N SER A 163 -7.73 -8.08 1.73
CA SER A 163 -8.39 -7.95 3.02
C SER A 163 -8.50 -6.48 3.47
N PRO A 164 -9.44 -5.67 2.92
CA PRO A 164 -9.63 -4.31 3.37
C PRO A 164 -10.25 -4.26 4.78
N VAL A 165 -10.07 -3.11 5.46
CA VAL A 165 -10.77 -2.83 6.72
C VAL A 165 -12.28 -3.00 6.49
N PRO A 166 -13.01 -3.74 7.37
CA PRO A 166 -14.39 -4.10 7.06
C PRO A 166 -15.27 -2.87 6.80
N LEU A 167 -16.01 -2.91 5.69
CA LEU A 167 -16.76 -1.76 5.17
C LEU A 167 -17.83 -1.24 6.14
N VAL A 168 -18.34 -2.10 7.01
CA VAL A 168 -19.30 -1.74 8.07
C VAL A 168 -18.70 -0.63 8.94
N TYR A 169 -17.47 -0.80 9.43
CA TYR A 169 -16.80 0.23 10.24
C TYR A 169 -16.62 1.54 9.46
N THR A 170 -16.20 1.47 8.20
CA THR A 170 -15.96 2.66 7.39
C THR A 170 -17.25 3.43 7.10
N ARG A 171 -18.34 2.73 6.74
CA ARG A 171 -19.61 3.33 6.34
C ARG A 171 -20.40 3.88 7.53
N HIS A 172 -20.49 3.16 8.63
CA HIS A 172 -21.23 3.63 9.81
C HIS A 172 -20.52 4.81 10.47
N THR A 173 -19.20 4.74 10.67
CA THR A 173 -18.45 5.87 11.22
C THR A 173 -18.54 7.10 10.32
N ALA A 174 -18.47 6.94 8.99
CA ALA A 174 -18.62 8.07 8.07
C ALA A 174 -20.01 8.71 8.13
N ARG A 175 -21.09 7.90 8.11
CA ARG A 175 -22.47 8.41 8.20
C ARG A 175 -22.71 9.12 9.53
N PHE A 176 -22.28 8.51 10.64
CA PHE A 176 -22.43 9.09 11.96
C PHE A 176 -21.67 10.41 12.09
N LEU A 177 -20.41 10.46 11.62
CA LEU A 177 -19.62 11.69 11.57
C LEU A 177 -20.28 12.76 10.69
N SER A 178 -20.73 12.41 9.49
CA SER A 178 -21.38 13.35 8.57
C SER A 178 -22.66 13.94 9.15
N CYS A 179 -23.53 13.11 9.74
CA CYS A 179 -24.74 13.59 10.40
C CYS A 179 -24.40 14.46 11.62
N TRP A 180 -23.41 14.06 12.41
CA TRP A 180 -22.97 14.83 13.57
C TRP A 180 -22.44 16.20 13.17
N MET A 181 -21.54 16.29 12.17
CA MET A 181 -21.01 17.58 11.67
C MET A 181 -22.08 18.44 11.00
N LEU A 182 -23.04 17.84 10.29
CA LEU A 182 -24.11 18.58 9.63
C LEU A 182 -25.11 19.19 10.62
N LEU A 183 -25.42 18.47 11.71
CA LEU A 183 -26.38 18.91 12.71
C LEU A 183 -25.76 19.74 13.85
N LEU A 184 -24.44 19.68 14.04
CA LEU A 184 -23.71 20.40 15.09
C LEU A 184 -24.00 21.92 15.10
N PRO A 185 -24.05 22.65 13.96
CA PRO A 185 -24.33 24.08 13.97
C PRO A 185 -25.71 24.43 14.53
N LEU A 186 -26.71 23.57 14.34
CA LEU A 186 -28.07 23.76 14.87
C LEU A 186 -28.13 23.55 16.39
N ALA A 187 -27.25 22.70 16.93
CA ALA A 187 -27.14 22.45 18.36
C ALA A 187 -26.36 23.56 19.10
N LEU A 188 -25.43 24.21 18.43
CA LEU A 188 -24.62 25.30 19.00
C LEU A 188 -25.22 26.69 18.76
N TRP A 189 -26.29 26.80 17.97
CA TRP A 189 -26.88 28.08 17.58
C TRP A 189 -27.24 28.95 18.78
N GLU A 190 -27.95 28.41 19.77
CA GLU A 190 -28.36 29.16 20.97
C GLU A 190 -27.15 29.61 21.79
N THR A 191 -26.19 28.71 22.01
CA THR A 191 -24.95 29.00 22.75
C THR A 191 -24.13 30.12 22.11
N PHE A 192 -23.99 30.11 20.78
CA PHE A 192 -23.28 31.18 20.07
C PHE A 192 -24.09 32.48 20.00
N ALA A 193 -25.42 32.39 19.85
CA ALA A 193 -26.27 33.57 19.85
C ALA A 193 -26.22 34.30 21.21
N GLU A 194 -26.28 33.57 22.32
CA GLU A 194 -26.15 34.11 23.67
C GLU A 194 -24.77 34.76 23.90
N ALA A 195 -23.68 34.10 23.48
CA ALA A 195 -22.33 34.64 23.61
C ALA A 195 -22.17 35.99 22.89
N VAL A 196 -22.69 36.09 21.66
CA VAL A 196 -22.67 37.35 20.88
C VAL A 196 -23.51 38.45 21.53
N HIS A 197 -24.59 38.10 22.22
CA HIS A 197 -25.39 39.09 22.96
C HIS A 197 -24.66 39.60 24.21
N VAL A 198 -23.97 38.74 24.96
CA VAL A 198 -23.21 39.12 26.16
C VAL A 198 -22.04 40.06 25.82
N ASP A 199 -21.28 39.77 24.76
CA ASP A 199 -20.15 40.62 24.34
C ASP A 199 -20.62 42.04 23.96
N ARG A 200 -21.78 42.16 23.32
CA ARG A 200 -22.35 43.44 22.89
C ARG A 200 -22.81 44.33 24.07
N TYR A 201 -23.24 43.71 25.18
CA TYR A 201 -23.55 44.43 26.41
C TYR A 201 -22.28 44.86 27.15
N SER A 202 -21.27 43.99 27.21
CA SER A 202 -19.95 44.31 27.79
C SER A 202 -19.30 45.53 27.10
N GLU A 203 -19.25 45.57 25.77
CA GLU A 203 -18.69 46.72 25.02
C GLU A 203 -19.44 48.05 25.28
N SER A 204 -20.75 47.98 25.54
CA SER A 204 -21.57 49.17 25.80
C SER A 204 -21.36 49.79 27.19
N ASP A 205 -20.89 49.00 28.16
CA ASP A 205 -20.60 49.45 29.53
C ASP A 205 -19.22 50.13 29.64
N TRP A 206 -18.27 49.90 28.71
CA TRP A 206 -16.99 50.62 28.64
C TRP A 206 -17.08 52.02 28.00
N LEU A 207 -18.19 52.31 27.32
CA LEU A 207 -18.44 53.58 26.63
C LEU A 207 -19.30 54.55 27.46
N ARG A 208 -19.49 54.27 28.76
CA ARG A 208 -20.09 55.16 29.76
C ARG A 208 -19.07 55.53 30.82
#